data_AF-A0A7C8ICX2-F1
#
_entry.id   AF-A0A7C8ICX2-F1
#
_cell.length_a   1.000
_cell.length_b   1.000
_cell.length_c   1.000
_cell.angle_alpha   90.00
_cell.angle_beta   90.00
_cell.angle_gamma   90.00
#
_symmetry.space_group_name_H-M   'P 1'
#
loop_
_entity.id
_entity.type
_entity.pdbx_description
1 polymer ?
#
loop_
_entity_poly.entity_id
_entity_poly.type
_entity_poly.pdbx_seq_one_letter_code
_entity_poly.pdbx_strand_id
1 'polypeptide(L)'
;MRFFIATFVALATLAVAQVTPNDAGAANVGAGDASQFITGGCVADADCSSACCAEVESSGAGVCSAEAASLQNGKLGCGFADPNADAVIAAAQAQVAEQGFKRVVRRERFGTGGQ
;
A
#
# COMPACT_ATOMS: atom_id res chain seq x y z
N MET A 1 32.27 44.26 9.09
CA MET A 1 31.18 43.89 10.01
C MET A 1 30.76 42.47 9.70
N ARG A 2 30.84 41.56 10.67
CA ARG A 2 30.27 40.21 10.61
C ARG A 2 28.75 40.34 10.80
N PHE A 3 27.96 40.11 9.76
CA PHE A 3 26.54 39.82 9.95
C PHE A 3 26.39 38.31 10.03
N PHE A 4 26.46 37.85 11.28
CA PHE A 4 26.03 36.52 11.69
C PHE A 4 24.53 36.34 11.40
N ILE A 5 24.15 35.06 11.29
CA ILE A 5 22.81 34.50 11.46
C ILE A 5 21.87 34.62 10.24
N ALA A 6 22.04 33.77 9.25
CA ALA A 6 20.99 33.51 8.24
C ALA A 6 21.01 32.07 7.72
N THR A 7 20.99 31.08 8.61
CA THR A 7 20.76 29.65 8.35
C THR A 7 20.68 29.02 9.74
N PHE A 8 19.64 28.34 10.19
CA PHE A 8 19.04 27.15 9.61
C PHE A 8 17.57 27.07 10.01
N VAL A 9 16.65 27.14 9.04
CA VAL A 9 15.30 26.62 9.24
C VAL A 9 15.43 25.11 9.23
N ALA A 10 15.37 24.48 10.41
CA ALA A 10 15.29 23.04 10.53
C ALA A 10 13.94 22.58 9.95
N LEU A 11 13.97 21.96 8.76
CA LEU A 11 12.83 21.24 8.22
C LEU A 11 12.56 20.05 9.14
N ALA A 12 11.54 20.17 10.00
CA ALA A 12 10.96 19.03 10.69
C ALA A 12 10.23 18.18 9.64
N THR A 13 10.80 17.02 9.29
CA THR A 13 10.11 16.05 8.43
C THR A 13 8.97 15.42 9.22
N LEU A 14 7.77 15.94 9.05
CA LEU A 14 6.53 15.29 9.47
C LEU A 14 6.37 14.00 8.65
N ALA A 15 6.71 12.85 9.24
CA ALA A 15 6.37 11.55 8.66
C ALA A 15 4.85 11.37 8.73
N VAL A 16 4.15 11.70 7.65
CA VAL A 16 2.74 11.35 7.53
C VAL A 16 2.63 9.83 7.41
N ALA A 17 1.88 9.21 8.32
CA ALA A 17 1.52 7.80 8.23
C ALA A 17 0.51 7.64 7.09
N GLN A 18 0.99 7.63 5.85
CA GLN A 18 0.15 7.44 4.66
C GLN A 18 -0.34 5.99 4.60
N VAL A 19 -1.62 5.79 4.30
CA VAL A 19 -2.13 4.44 4.00
C VAL A 19 -1.69 4.07 2.61
N THR A 20 -0.89 3.01 2.50
CA THR A 20 -0.59 2.36 1.23
C THR A 20 -1.25 0.98 1.20
N PRO A 21 -1.73 0.53 0.03
CA PRO A 21 -2.20 -0.84 -0.14
C PRO A 21 -1.14 -1.85 0.31
N ASN A 22 -1.56 -2.88 1.04
CA ASN A 22 -0.71 -3.97 1.45
C ASN A 22 -0.51 -4.94 0.29
N ASP A 23 0.76 -5.20 0.03
CA ASP A 23 1.21 -6.01 -1.08
C ASP A 23 0.76 -7.48 -1.00
N ALA A 24 0.56 -8.04 0.19
CA ALA A 24 0.20 -9.45 0.38
C ALA A 24 -1.13 -9.85 -0.29
N GLY A 25 -2.04 -8.89 -0.49
CA GLY A 25 -3.33 -9.08 -1.16
C GLY A 25 -3.31 -8.77 -2.65
N ALA A 26 -2.15 -8.55 -3.27
CA ALA A 26 -2.09 -8.13 -4.68
C ALA A 26 -2.79 -9.12 -5.64
N ALA A 27 -2.79 -10.42 -5.30
CA ALA A 27 -3.42 -11.46 -6.10
C ALA A 27 -4.95 -11.35 -6.22
N ASN A 28 -5.61 -10.66 -5.28
CA ASN A 28 -7.06 -10.55 -5.28
C ASN A 28 -7.58 -9.12 -5.55
N VAL A 29 -6.71 -8.21 -6.02
CA VAL A 29 -7.14 -6.88 -6.49
C VAL A 29 -7.96 -7.05 -7.78
N GLY A 30 -9.20 -6.56 -7.79
CA GLY A 30 -10.12 -6.67 -8.92
C GLY A 30 -10.81 -8.02 -9.09
N ALA A 31 -10.72 -8.91 -8.09
CA ALA A 31 -11.40 -10.21 -8.12
C ALA A 31 -12.92 -10.09 -7.94
N GLY A 32 -13.40 -9.03 -7.27
CA GLY A 32 -14.83 -8.77 -7.08
C GLY A 32 -15.58 -9.83 -6.27
N ASP A 33 -14.86 -10.67 -5.50
CA ASP A 33 -15.39 -11.81 -4.75
C ASP A 33 -15.21 -11.67 -3.22
N ALA A 34 -15.00 -10.43 -2.76
CA ALA A 34 -14.82 -10.06 -1.35
C ALA A 34 -13.61 -10.75 -0.66
N SER A 35 -12.61 -11.16 -1.44
CA SER A 35 -11.41 -11.85 -0.95
C SER A 35 -10.33 -10.91 -0.37
N GLN A 36 -10.42 -9.60 -0.61
CA GLN A 36 -9.47 -8.64 -0.05
C GLN A 36 -9.78 -8.28 1.40
N PHE A 37 -8.73 -8.24 2.22
CA PHE A 37 -8.81 -7.85 3.62
C PHE A 37 -8.49 -6.37 3.82
N ILE A 38 -8.81 -5.84 5.00
CA ILE A 38 -8.44 -4.47 5.42
C ILE A 38 -6.97 -4.20 5.13
N THR A 39 -6.68 -3.01 4.61
CA THR A 39 -5.38 -2.57 4.06
C THR A 39 -4.98 -3.16 2.71
N GLY A 40 -5.66 -4.19 2.20
CA GLY A 40 -5.44 -4.68 0.83
C GLY A 40 -5.84 -3.65 -0.23
N GLY A 41 -5.20 -3.69 -1.40
CA GLY A 41 -5.62 -2.86 -2.54
C GLY A 41 -6.99 -3.27 -3.07
N CYS A 42 -7.73 -2.32 -3.63
CA CYS A 42 -9.03 -2.57 -4.25
C CYS A 42 -9.27 -1.58 -5.39
N VAL A 43 -10.10 -1.97 -6.35
CA VAL A 43 -10.61 -1.10 -7.42
C VAL A 43 -12.12 -0.86 -7.29
N ALA A 44 -12.81 -1.67 -6.48
CA ALA A 44 -14.22 -1.49 -6.12
C ALA A 44 -14.52 -2.09 -4.73
N ASP A 45 -15.64 -1.70 -4.13
CA ASP A 45 -16.10 -2.27 -2.85
C ASP A 45 -16.25 -3.79 -2.88
N ALA A 46 -16.60 -4.36 -4.05
CA ALA A 46 -16.77 -5.79 -4.26
C ALA A 46 -15.49 -6.60 -4.05
N ASP A 47 -14.30 -5.98 -4.12
CA ASP A 47 -13.04 -6.64 -3.83
C ASP A 47 -12.90 -6.93 -2.33
N CYS A 48 -13.47 -6.06 -1.48
CA CYS A 48 -13.22 -6.04 -0.05
C CYS A 48 -14.21 -6.89 0.74
N SER A 49 -13.71 -7.75 1.64
CA SER A 49 -14.52 -8.47 2.63
C SER A 49 -15.34 -7.53 3.51
N SER A 50 -14.85 -6.31 3.74
CA SER A 50 -15.54 -5.26 4.48
C SER A 50 -16.58 -4.49 3.68
N ALA A 51 -16.74 -4.78 2.38
CA ALA A 51 -17.57 -4.04 1.44
C ALA A 51 -17.25 -2.53 1.34
N CYS A 52 -16.03 -2.14 1.69
CA CYS A 52 -15.58 -0.75 1.69
C CYS A 52 -14.19 -0.63 1.09
N CYS A 53 -14.14 -0.16 -0.15
CA CYS A 53 -12.95 0.32 -0.83
C CYS A 53 -12.86 1.84 -0.66
N ALA A 54 -11.83 2.29 0.06
CA ALA A 54 -11.64 3.70 0.35
C ALA A 54 -10.49 4.30 -0.45
N GLU A 55 -10.74 5.44 -1.10
CA GLU A 55 -9.69 6.20 -1.80
C GLU A 55 -8.75 6.84 -0.79
N VAL A 56 -7.44 6.74 -1.02
CA VAL A 56 -6.42 7.45 -0.25
C VAL A 56 -6.11 8.78 -0.93
N GLU A 57 -6.37 9.89 -0.24
CA GLU A 57 -6.21 11.26 -0.75
C GLU A 57 -4.81 11.54 -1.31
N SER A 58 -3.76 10.98 -0.70
CA SER A 58 -2.38 11.25 -1.10
C SER A 58 -1.95 10.55 -2.39
N SER A 59 -2.59 9.43 -2.75
CA SER A 59 -2.18 8.60 -3.89
C SER A 59 -3.28 8.39 -4.93
N GLY A 60 -4.54 8.66 -4.60
CA GLY A 60 -5.71 8.29 -5.40
C GLY A 60 -5.94 6.79 -5.48
N ALA A 61 -5.24 5.98 -4.68
CA ALA A 61 -5.35 4.53 -4.72
C ALA A 61 -6.48 4.03 -3.81
N GLY A 62 -7.16 2.97 -4.24
CA GLY A 62 -8.15 2.26 -3.43
C GLY A 62 -7.52 1.31 -2.42
N VAL A 63 -8.02 1.33 -1.18
CA VAL A 63 -7.63 0.42 -0.12
C VAL A 63 -8.82 -0.05 0.69
N CYS A 64 -8.92 -1.35 0.93
CA CYS A 64 -9.98 -1.92 1.74
C CYS A 64 -9.91 -1.35 3.17
N SER A 65 -11.02 -0.79 3.63
CA SER A 65 -11.13 -0.19 4.95
C SER A 65 -12.36 -0.71 5.68
N ALA A 66 -12.39 -0.55 6.99
CA ALA A 66 -13.62 -0.77 7.73
C ALA A 66 -14.48 0.48 7.57
N GLU A 67 -15.80 0.33 7.50
CA GLU A 67 -16.77 1.44 7.40
C GLU A 67 -16.46 2.56 8.41
N ALA A 68 -16.21 2.20 9.68
CA ALA A 68 -15.90 3.13 10.75
C ALA A 68 -14.55 3.87 10.59
N ALA A 69 -13.65 3.38 9.74
CA ALA A 69 -12.33 3.94 9.48
C ALA A 69 -12.17 4.53 8.08
N SER A 70 -13.25 4.55 7.28
CA SER A 70 -13.23 4.97 5.87
C SER A 70 -12.84 6.43 5.63
N LEU A 71 -12.93 7.29 6.66
CA LEU A 71 -12.53 8.70 6.62
C LEU A 71 -11.27 9.00 7.47
N GLN A 72 -10.62 7.95 7.99
CA GLN A 72 -9.45 8.10 8.86
C GLN A 72 -8.16 7.95 8.06
N ASN A 73 -7.07 8.55 8.55
CA ASN A 73 -5.73 8.39 8.01
C ASN A 73 -5.59 8.77 6.52
N GLY A 74 -6.25 9.85 6.10
CA GLY A 74 -6.19 10.39 4.74
C GLY A 74 -7.03 9.63 3.72
N LYS A 75 -8.10 8.95 4.17
CA LYS A 75 -9.07 8.30 3.29
C LYS A 75 -10.29 9.19 3.03
N LEU A 76 -10.94 9.00 1.88
CA LEU A 76 -12.07 9.82 1.42
C LEU A 76 -13.45 9.15 1.52
N GLY A 77 -13.55 7.99 2.18
CA GLY A 77 -14.80 7.24 2.35
C GLY A 77 -14.87 5.98 1.47
N CYS A 78 -15.84 5.11 1.75
CA CYS A 78 -16.13 3.91 0.95
C CYS A 78 -16.82 4.27 -0.38
N GLY A 79 -16.94 3.33 -1.31
CA GLY A 79 -17.54 3.60 -2.62
C GLY A 79 -16.55 4.03 -3.68
N PHE A 80 -15.24 3.88 -3.44
CA PHE A 80 -14.24 4.13 -4.48
C PHE A 80 -14.40 3.11 -5.61
N ALA A 81 -14.58 3.62 -6.83
CA ALA A 81 -14.57 2.87 -8.06
C ALA A 81 -13.45 3.44 -8.94
N ASP A 82 -12.38 2.66 -9.12
CA ASP A 82 -11.18 3.15 -9.79
C ASP A 82 -11.43 3.35 -11.29
N PRO A 83 -11.27 4.59 -11.83
CA PRO A 83 -11.45 4.84 -13.26
C PRO A 83 -10.37 4.16 -14.14
N ASN A 84 -9.28 3.68 -13.53
CA ASN A 84 -8.17 2.99 -14.17
C ASN A 84 -8.03 1.54 -13.67
N ALA A 85 -9.13 0.90 -13.27
CA ALA A 85 -9.14 -0.43 -12.66
C ALA A 85 -8.26 -1.45 -13.42
N ASP A 86 -8.34 -1.51 -14.76
CA ASP A 86 -7.54 -2.43 -15.57
C ASP A 86 -6.02 -2.26 -15.35
N ALA A 87 -5.55 -1.01 -15.26
CA ALA A 87 -4.13 -0.71 -15.05
C ALA A 87 -3.68 -1.10 -13.64
N VAL A 88 -4.54 -0.88 -12.65
CA VAL A 88 -4.27 -1.24 -11.25
C VAL A 88 -4.22 -2.75 -11.06
N ILE A 89 -5.16 -3.48 -11.68
CA ILE A 89 -5.18 -4.95 -11.68
C ILE A 89 -3.90 -5.50 -12.35
N ALA A 90 -3.50 -4.94 -13.49
CA ALA A 90 -2.27 -5.34 -14.17
C ALA A 90 -1.03 -5.09 -13.31
N ALA A 91 -0.96 -3.95 -12.61
CA ALA A 91 0.13 -3.64 -11.68
C ALA A 91 0.15 -4.62 -10.49
N ALA A 92 -1.01 -4.96 -9.93
CA ALA A 92 -1.12 -5.93 -8.85
C ALA A 92 -0.66 -7.33 -9.28
N GLN A 93 -1.00 -7.77 -10.50
CA GLN A 93 -0.51 -9.03 -11.06
C GLN A 93 1.02 -9.03 -11.26
N ALA A 94 1.59 -7.92 -11.73
CA ALA A 94 3.04 -7.77 -11.84
C ALA A 94 3.72 -7.86 -10.46
N GLN A 95 3.09 -7.30 -9.44
CA GLN A 95 3.55 -7.38 -8.07
C GLN A 95 3.50 -8.81 -7.51
N VAL A 96 2.45 -9.58 -7.80
CA VAL A 96 2.41 -11.02 -7.46
C VAL A 96 3.58 -11.77 -8.11
N ALA A 97 3.90 -11.47 -9.37
CA ALA A 97 5.04 -12.08 -10.06
C ALA A 97 6.38 -11.74 -9.37
N GLU A 98 6.54 -10.51 -8.85
CA GLU A 98 7.72 -10.13 -8.08
C GLU A 98 7.78 -10.81 -6.69
N GLN A 99 6.62 -10.99 -6.06
CA GLN A 99 6.50 -11.65 -4.75
C GLN A 99 6.73 -13.16 -4.80
N GLY A 100 6.62 -13.78 -5.99
CA GLY A 100 6.82 -15.20 -6.26
C GLY A 100 8.21 -15.68 -5.84
N PHE A 101 8.39 -15.92 -4.54
CA PHE A 101 9.59 -16.43 -3.90
C PHE A 101 10.89 -15.88 -4.52
N LYS A 102 11.23 -14.60 -4.28
CA LYS A 102 12.64 -14.23 -4.11
C LYS A 102 13.16 -15.09 -2.96
N ARG A 103 13.62 -16.28 -3.31
CA ARG A 103 14.10 -17.34 -2.45
C ARG A 103 15.21 -16.72 -1.61
N VAL A 104 14.87 -16.21 -0.43
CA VAL A 104 15.83 -15.93 0.64
C VAL A 104 16.29 -17.28 1.17
N VAL A 105 16.82 -18.15 0.30
CA VAL A 105 17.96 -18.95 0.70
C VAL A 105 19.03 -17.93 0.99
N ARG A 106 19.08 -17.51 2.26
CA ARG A 106 20.23 -16.92 2.90
C ARG A 106 21.41 -17.83 2.57
N ARG A 107 22.06 -17.59 1.44
CA ARG A 107 23.23 -18.32 0.99
C ARG A 107 24.46 -17.77 1.72
N GLU A 108 24.37 -17.53 3.03
CA GLU A 108 25.47 -16.91 3.80
C GLU A 108 25.56 -17.33 5.28
N ARG A 109 24.82 -18.35 5.77
CA ARG A 109 25.04 -18.85 7.16
C ARG A 109 24.84 -20.36 7.34
N PHE A 110 25.35 -21.17 6.43
CA PHE A 110 25.60 -22.59 6.71
C PHE A 110 26.78 -23.05 5.85
N GLY A 111 28.00 -22.75 6.29
CA GLY A 111 29.19 -23.05 5.49
C GLY A 111 30.50 -22.45 5.98
N THR A 112 30.75 -22.43 7.29
CA THR A 112 32.12 -22.44 7.83
C THR A 112 32.19 -23.52 8.90
N GLY A 113 32.03 -24.76 8.44
CA GLY A 113 32.56 -25.96 9.09
C GLY A 113 33.75 -26.41 8.24
N GLY A 114 34.87 -26.71 8.90
CA GLY A 114 36.20 -26.70 8.31
C GLY A 114 36.48 -27.69 7.18
N GLN A 115 37.43 -27.31 6.34
CA GLN A 115 38.73 -27.97 6.16
C GLN A 115 39.72 -26.93 5.64
#